data_AF-A0AAW9W9W9-F1
#
_entry.id   AF-A0AAW9W9W9-F1
#
_cell.length_a   1.000
_cell.length_b   1.000
_cell.length_c   1.000
_cell.angle_alpha   90.00
_cell.angle_beta   90.00
_cell.angle_gamma   90.00
#
_symmetry.space_group_name_H-M   'P 1'
#
loop_
_entity.id
_entity.type
_entity.pdbx_description
1 polymer ?
#
loop_
_entity_poly.entity_id
_entity_poly.type
_entity_poly.pdbx_seq_one_letter_code
_entity_poly.pdbx_strand_id
1 'polypeptide(L)' 'RPQSVFSLDTGTMTQLKDEKGQPVRLQLALGQTVQLPNNLGSVTFDAAPRWAGLSIRHDPGKGPALLFSVLALAGL' A
#
# COMPACT_ATOMS: atom_id res chain seq x y z
N ARG A 1 -5.07 7.48 13.27
CA ARG A 1 -5.69 7.37 11.94
C ARG A 1 -4.59 7.58 10.91
N PRO A 2 -4.35 6.68 9.95
CA PRO A 2 -3.38 6.95 8.90
C PRO A 2 -3.89 8.11 8.05
N GLN A 3 -3.16 9.22 8.00
CA GLN A 3 -3.40 10.30 7.04
C GLN A 3 -2.33 10.20 5.97
N SER A 4 -2.72 9.73 4.79
CA SER A 4 -1.89 9.88 3.59
C SER A 4 -2.31 11.18 2.93
N VAL A 5 -1.54 12.25 3.14
CA VAL A 5 -1.82 13.56 2.50
C VAL A 5 -0.56 13.98 1.74
N PHE A 6 -0.24 13.24 0.68
CA PHE A 6 0.69 13.71 -0.33
C PHE A 6 -0.14 14.20 -1.52
N SER A 7 -0.28 15.53 -1.65
CA SER A 7 -0.80 16.15 -2.85
C SER A 7 0.37 16.50 -3.77
N LEU A 8 0.31 16.07 -5.03
CA LEU A 8 1.28 16.46 -6.03
C LEU A 8 0.93 17.87 -6.55
N ASP A 9 1.85 18.83 -6.41
CA ASP A 9 1.71 20.16 -7.01
C ASP A 9 2.02 20.10 -8.51
N THR A 10 1.02 20.42 -9.33
CA THR A 10 1.10 20.37 -10.80
C THR A 10 1.30 21.75 -11.44
N GLY A 11 1.45 22.83 -10.67
CA GLY A 11 1.46 24.20 -11.20
C GLY A 11 2.59 24.50 -12.19
N THR A 12 3.71 23.79 -12.10
CA THR A 12 4.89 23.94 -12.96
C THR A 12 5.12 22.74 -13.89
N MET A 13 4.22 21.75 -13.88
CA MET A 13 4.37 20.53 -14.67
C MET A 13 3.82 20.72 -16.09
N THR A 14 4.57 20.26 -17.09
CA THR A 14 4.10 20.22 -18.48
C THR A 14 3.43 18.87 -18.75
N GLN A 15 2.15 18.88 -19.11
CA GLN A 15 1.42 17.65 -19.39
C GLN A 15 1.89 17.02 -20.71
N LEU A 16 2.24 15.73 -20.64
CA LEU A 16 2.63 14.94 -21.80
C LEU A 16 1.43 14.67 -22.71
N LYS A 17 1.58 14.99 -24.00
CA LYS A 17 0.57 14.78 -25.03
C LYS A 17 1.08 13.82 -26.10
N ASP A 18 0.20 12.95 -26.56
CA ASP A 18 0.40 12.05 -27.70
C ASP A 18 0.34 12.84 -29.02
N GLU A 19 0.69 12.23 -30.14
CA GLU A 19 0.66 12.82 -31.49
C GLU A 19 -0.71 13.41 -31.85
N LYS A 20 -1.79 12.93 -31.20
CA LYS A 20 -3.17 13.40 -31.37
C LYS A 20 -3.57 14.55 -30.43
N GLY A 21 -2.62 15.11 -29.68
CA GLY A 21 -2.85 16.20 -28.72
C GLY A 21 -3.58 15.79 -27.44
N GLN A 22 -3.84 14.49 -27.24
CA GLN A 22 -4.48 13.94 -26.05
C GLN A 22 -3.44 13.60 -24.97
N PRO A 23 -3.80 13.63 -23.68
CA PRO A 23 -2.90 13.20 -22.61
C PRO A 23 -2.38 11.78 -22.85
N VAL A 24 -1.07 11.57 -22.75
CA VAL A 24 -0.46 10.25 -22.94
C VAL A 24 -1.02 9.28 -21.90
N ARG A 25 -1.56 8.15 -22.37
CA ARG A 25 -2.03 7.04 -21.53
C ARG A 25 -1.17 5.81 -21.85
N LEU A 26 -0.42 5.33 -20.87
CA LEU A 26 0.43 4.15 -21.00
C LEU A 26 -0.18 3.00 -20.19
N GLN A 27 -0.36 1.86 -20.83
CA GLN A 27 -0.71 0.62 -20.15
C GLN A 27 0.55 -0.23 -20.02
N LEU A 28 1.02 -0.41 -18.79
CA LEU A 28 2.25 -1.13 -18.46
C LEU A 28 1.92 -2.37 -17.62
N ALA A 29 2.49 -3.51 -17.99
CA ALA A 29 2.56 -4.69 -17.11
C ALA A 29 3.76 -4.56 -16.15
N LEU A 30 3.75 -5.33 -15.05
CA LEU A 30 4.87 -5.37 -14.10
C LEU A 30 6.16 -5.81 -14.81
N GLY A 31 7.24 -5.06 -14.62
CA GLY A 31 8.53 -5.22 -15.29
C GLY A 31 8.62 -4.61 -16.69
N GLN A 32 7.53 -4.04 -17.23
CA GLN A 32 7.54 -3.45 -18.57
C GLN A 32 8.12 -2.03 -18.56
N THR A 33 9.00 -1.75 -19.53
CA THR A 33 9.53 -0.41 -19.82
C THR A 33 8.97 0.10 -21.14
N VAL A 34 8.53 1.36 -21.17
CA VAL A 34 8.08 2.03 -22.40
C VAL A 34 8.79 3.38 -22.54
N GLN A 35 9.17 3.70 -23.77
CA GLN A 35 9.74 5.00 -24.13
C GLN A 35 8.64 6.05 -24.21
N LEU A 36 8.89 7.22 -23.63
CA LEU A 36 8.00 8.36 -23.70
C LEU A 36 8.10 9.03 -25.07
N PRO A 37 6.99 9.53 -25.63
CA PRO A 37 7.01 10.36 -26.82
C PRO A 37 7.92 11.58 -26.62
N ASN A 38 8.45 12.14 -27.73
CA ASN A 38 9.33 13.32 -27.73
C ASN A 38 10.70 13.13 -27.06
N ASN A 39 11.25 11.90 -27.02
CA ASN A 39 12.56 11.60 -26.40
C ASN A 39 12.66 12.02 -24.93
N LEU A 40 11.54 12.00 -24.20
CA LEU A 40 11.47 12.44 -22.80
C LEU A 40 11.94 11.36 -21.80
N GLY A 41 12.62 10.33 -22.29
CA GLY A 41 13.12 9.20 -21.51
C GLY A 41 12.19 8.00 -21.53
N SER A 42 12.23 7.18 -20.48
CA SER A 42 11.44 5.94 -20.37
C SER A 42 10.78 5.81 -18.99
N VAL A 43 9.68 5.08 -18.95
CA VAL A 43 8.97 4.72 -17.72
C VAL A 43 8.97 3.21 -17.60
N THR A 44 9.37 2.71 -16.42
CA THR A 44 9.36 1.28 -16.09
C THR A 44 8.42 1.04 -14.93
N PHE A 45 7.51 0.08 -15.08
CA PHE A 45 6.72 -0.39 -13.94
C PHE A 45 7.50 -1.44 -13.15
N ASP A 46 8.37 -1.00 -12.24
CA ASP A 46 9.33 -1.87 -11.53
C ASP A 46 8.67 -2.87 -10.57
N ALA A 47 7.97 -2.37 -9.55
CA ALA A 47 7.41 -3.22 -8.50
C ALA A 47 6.06 -2.72 -7.96
N ALA A 48 5.23 -3.65 -7.53
CA ALA A 48 4.00 -3.41 -6.78
C ALA A 48 4.04 -4.18 -5.44
N PRO A 49 4.82 -3.70 -4.44
CA PRO A 49 4.97 -4.41 -3.18
C PRO A 49 3.64 -4.55 -2.45
N ARG A 50 3.35 -5.75 -1.96
CA ARG A 50 2.15 -6.03 -1.17
C ARG A 50 2.45 -5.75 0.30
N TRP A 51 1.66 -4.87 0.91
CA TRP A 51 1.78 -4.55 2.33
C TRP A 51 0.62 -5.20 3.09
N ALA A 52 0.91 -5.79 4.25
CA ALA A 52 -0.09 -6.33 5.16
C ALA A 52 0.16 -5.80 6.58
N GLY A 53 -0.88 -5.25 7.21
CA GLY A 53 -0.84 -4.87 8.61
C GLY A 53 -1.36 -6.01 9.48
N LEU A 54 -0.49 -6.67 10.25
CA LEU A 54 -0.90 -7.71 11.19
C LEU A 54 -1.04 -7.09 12.59
N SER A 55 -2.21 -7.25 13.22
CA SER A 55 -2.45 -6.85 14.61
C SER A 55 -2.40 -8.09 15.49
N ILE A 56 -1.39 -8.16 16.36
CA ILE A 56 -1.23 -9.24 17.34
C ILE A 56 -1.59 -8.68 18.71
N ARG A 57 -2.60 -9.28 19.36
CA ARG A 57 -2.96 -8.97 20.75
C ARG A 57 -2.59 -10.13 21.66
N HIS A 58 -1.82 -9.84 22.69
CA HIS A 58 -1.48 -10.78 23.75
C HIS A 58 -2.19 -10.38 25.04
N ASP A 59 -2.96 -11.31 25.62
CA ASP A 59 -3.69 -11.10 26.88
C ASP A 59 -3.07 -11.98 27.98
N PRO A 60 -2.16 -11.44 28.82
CA PRO A 60 -1.43 -12.24 29.82
C PRO A 60 -2.32 -12.78 30.95
N GLY A 61 -3.54 -12.24 31.11
CA GLY A 61 -4.48 -12.66 32.15
C GLY A 61 -5.22 -13.97 31.88
N LYS A 62 -5.17 -14.51 30.65
CA LYS A 62 -5.93 -15.71 30.27
C LYS A 62 -5.54 -16.95 31.08
N GLY A 63 -4.25 -17.14 31.36
CA GLY A 63 -3.75 -18.26 32.15
C GLY A 63 -4.23 -18.22 33.61
N PRO A 64 -3.96 -17.12 34.35
CA PRO A 64 -4.45 -16.97 35.72
C PRO A 64 -5.97 -17.06 35.84
N ALA A 65 -6.72 -16.45 34.92
CA ALA A 65 -8.18 -16.50 34.92
C ALA A 65 -8.70 -17.94 34.84
N LEU A 66 -8.17 -18.75 33.91
CA LEU A 66 -8.52 -20.16 33.79
C LEU A 66 -8.24 -20.93 35.09
N LEU A 67 -7.06 -20.73 35.68
CA LEU A 67 -6.66 -21.42 36.90
C LEU A 67 -7.64 -21.14 38.05
N PHE A 68 -8.00 -19.87 38.26
CA PHE A 68 -8.95 -19.50 39.30
C PHE A 68 -10.37 -20.02 39.02
N SER A 69 -10.80 -20.04 37.76
CA SER A 69 -12.10 -20.64 37.39
C SER A 69 -12.15 -22.13 37.73
N VAL A 70 -11.10 -22.90 37.42
CA VAL A 70 -11.04 -24.32 37.74
C VAL A 70 -11.01 -24.54 39.26
N LEU A 71 -10.19 -23.78 39.99
CA LEU A 71 -10.12 -23.87 41.46
C LEU A 71 -11.46 -23.54 42.12
N ALA A 72 -12.18 -22.52 41.63
CA ALA A 72 -13.49 -22.15 42.14
C ALA A 72 -14.53 -23.26 41.91
N LEU A 73 -14.51 -23.93 40.76
CA LEU A 73 -15.38 -25.07 40.47
C LEU A 73 -15.03 -26.31 41.32
N ALA A 74 -13.74 -26.56 41.52
CA ALA A 74 -13.28 -27.71 42.31
C ALA A 74 -13.51 -27.54 43.81
N GLY A 75 -13.57 -26.30 44.30
CA GLY A 75 -13.79 -25.96 45.71
C GLY A 75 -15.26 -25.78 46.11
N LEU A 76 -16.20 -25.94 45.17
CA LEU A 76 -17.65 -25.95 45.41
C LEU A 76 -18.11 -27.34 45.89
#